data_AF-A0A3M1N7A1-F1
#
_entry.id   AF-A0A3M1N7A1-F1
#
_cell.length_a   1.000
_cell.length_b   1.000
_cell.length_c   1.000
_cell.angle_alpha   90.00
_cell.angle_beta   90.00
_cell.angle_gamma   90.00
#
_symmetry.space_group_name_H-M   'P 1'
#
loop_
_entity.id
_entity.type
_entity.pdbx_description
1 polymer ?
#
loop_
_entity_poly.entity_id
_entity_poly.type
_entity_poly.pdbx_seq_one_letter_code
_entity_poly.pdbx_strand_id
1 'polypeptide(L)'
;MRAAFLGIDLAWSARNASGVAALSLSEGRARLAEAPRLARTDAEIGAFVARYADCKPLLVAIDAPLCVPNVAGRRLGDALISKAFARHGAGAHPANRMLLGKYNGGILRGEALLAQLAALGIQHTPYLEPGQDVRCAFEVYPHAAMVGLFRLARALRYKRKRGLPRAEQETAWQAYGQHLRQLAAAIPPLDLPEALLQVPWRKAEEDQRDALLCAYIGLHYWWHGAAFWQVYGTLESGYIVAPRLTFSDSAR
;
A
#
# COMPACT_ATOMS: atom_id res chain seq x y z
N MET A 1 5.02 -15.09 19.93
CA MET A 1 4.26 -15.02 18.65
C MET A 1 5.04 -14.13 17.70
N ARG A 2 5.03 -14.41 16.39
CA ARG A 2 5.77 -13.64 15.39
C ARG A 2 4.89 -12.53 14.83
N ALA A 3 5.40 -11.31 14.73
CA ALA A 3 4.72 -10.21 14.05
C ALA A 3 4.89 -10.31 12.53
N ALA A 4 3.82 -10.09 11.78
CA ALA A 4 3.85 -10.07 10.31
C ALA A 4 3.11 -8.86 9.74
N PHE A 5 3.69 -8.27 8.70
CA PHE A 5 3.15 -7.12 7.98
C PHE A 5 3.14 -7.46 6.50
N LEU A 6 1.95 -7.61 5.95
CA LEU A 6 1.71 -8.04 4.58
C LEU A 6 1.30 -6.83 3.75
N GLY A 7 1.82 -6.78 2.53
CA GLY A 7 1.49 -5.77 1.54
C GLY A 7 0.95 -6.40 0.28
N ILE A 8 -0.12 -5.82 -0.26
CA ILE A 8 -0.78 -6.29 -1.47
C ILE A 8 -0.98 -5.09 -2.42
N ASP A 9 -0.30 -5.11 -3.58
CA ASP A 9 -0.64 -4.22 -4.71
C ASP A 9 -1.70 -4.93 -5.55
N LEU A 10 -2.98 -4.63 -5.26
CA LEU A 10 -4.11 -5.40 -5.77
C LEU A 10 -4.59 -4.81 -7.10
N ALA A 11 -4.35 -5.54 -8.18
CA ALA A 11 -4.86 -5.14 -9.48
C ALA A 11 -6.41 -5.17 -9.51
N TRP A 12 -7.05 -4.17 -10.09
CA TRP A 12 -8.52 -4.08 -10.10
C TRP A 12 -9.21 -5.22 -10.87
N SER A 13 -8.55 -5.75 -11.90
CA SER A 13 -9.03 -6.87 -12.71
C SER A 13 -8.27 -8.15 -12.35
N ALA A 14 -9.00 -9.24 -12.08
CA ALA A 14 -8.43 -10.56 -11.77
C ALA A 14 -7.62 -11.16 -12.93
N ARG A 15 -7.77 -10.64 -14.15
CA ARG A 15 -6.91 -10.99 -15.30
C ARG A 15 -5.44 -10.56 -15.14
N ASN A 16 -5.19 -9.59 -14.25
CA ASN A 16 -3.85 -9.09 -13.97
C ASN A 16 -3.34 -9.66 -12.65
N ALA A 17 -2.06 -10.01 -12.62
CA ALA A 17 -1.41 -10.40 -11.38
C ALA A 17 -1.38 -9.24 -10.37
N SER A 18 -1.21 -9.58 -9.11
CA SER A 18 -1.08 -8.63 -7.99
C SER A 18 0.24 -8.87 -7.28
N GLY A 19 0.89 -7.81 -6.82
CA GLY A 19 2.09 -7.92 -6.02
C GLY A 19 1.73 -8.37 -4.60
N VAL A 20 2.54 -9.26 -4.02
CA VAL A 20 2.46 -9.61 -2.60
C VAL A 20 3.85 -9.59 -1.97
N ALA A 21 3.94 -9.06 -0.76
CA ALA A 21 5.18 -9.01 0.01
C ALA A 21 4.89 -9.16 1.50
N ALA A 22 5.80 -9.82 2.22
CA ALA A 22 5.68 -10.04 3.65
C ALA A 22 6.93 -9.57 4.38
N LEU A 23 6.73 -8.79 5.45
CA LEU A 23 7.75 -8.39 6.40
C LEU A 23 7.51 -9.07 7.74
N SER A 24 8.59 -9.40 8.43
CA SER A 24 8.56 -9.75 9.84
C SER A 24 9.40 -8.78 10.65
N LEU A 25 9.01 -8.57 11.89
CA LEU A 25 9.69 -7.69 12.83
C LEU A 25 10.28 -8.54 13.97
N SER A 26 11.59 -8.42 14.19
CA SER A 26 12.30 -9.08 15.29
C SER A 26 13.32 -8.11 15.86
N GLU A 27 13.38 -7.99 17.19
CA GLU A 27 14.34 -7.09 17.88
C GLU A 27 14.30 -5.65 17.36
N GLY A 28 13.09 -5.16 17.02
CA GLY A 28 12.88 -3.83 16.46
C GLY A 28 13.36 -3.64 15.02
N ARG A 29 13.82 -4.70 14.34
CA ARG A 29 14.30 -4.65 12.95
C ARG A 29 13.38 -5.44 12.02
N ALA A 30 13.02 -4.82 10.91
CA ALA A 30 12.19 -5.44 9.88
C ALA A 30 13.05 -6.20 8.88
N ARG A 31 12.55 -7.34 8.42
CA ARG A 31 13.18 -8.16 7.38
C ARG A 31 12.11 -8.71 6.44
N LEU A 32 12.48 -8.95 5.19
CA LEU A 32 11.67 -9.76 4.28
C LEU A 32 11.46 -11.15 4.88
N ALA A 33 10.20 -11.54 5.05
CA ALA A 33 9.84 -12.88 5.49
C ALA A 33 9.90 -13.89 4.34
N GLU A 34 9.66 -13.42 3.12
CA GLU A 34 9.88 -14.11 1.85
C GLU A 34 10.15 -13.07 0.75
N ALA A 35 10.68 -13.50 -0.40
CA ALA A 35 10.89 -12.59 -1.53
C ALA A 35 9.54 -12.07 -2.06
N PRO A 36 9.41 -10.75 -2.37
CA PRO A 36 8.22 -10.23 -3.04
C PRO A 36 7.97 -10.96 -4.35
N ARG A 37 6.70 -11.26 -4.64
CA ARG A 37 6.33 -12.03 -5.82
C ARG A 37 4.97 -11.60 -6.37
N LEU A 38 4.63 -12.14 -7.52
CA LEU A 38 3.30 -12.01 -8.09
C LEU A 38 2.38 -13.13 -7.60
N ALA A 39 1.14 -12.78 -7.34
CA ALA A 39 0.00 -13.68 -7.21
C ALA A 39 -0.92 -13.50 -8.43
N ARG A 40 -1.17 -14.56 -9.18
CA ARG A 40 -1.94 -14.54 -10.43
C ARG A 40 -3.45 -14.66 -10.21
N THR A 41 -3.85 -15.18 -9.05
CA THR A 41 -5.26 -15.44 -8.73
C THR A 41 -5.59 -14.97 -7.31
N ASP A 42 -6.87 -14.76 -7.02
CA ASP A 42 -7.32 -14.41 -5.66
C ASP A 42 -7.07 -15.54 -4.67
N ALA A 43 -7.14 -16.80 -5.12
CA ALA A 43 -6.78 -17.97 -4.30
C ALA A 43 -5.30 -17.93 -3.90
N GLU A 44 -4.39 -17.51 -4.80
CA GLU A 44 -2.97 -17.34 -4.46
C GLU A 44 -2.73 -16.21 -3.46
N ILE A 45 -3.55 -15.14 -3.48
CA ILE A 45 -3.51 -14.05 -2.50
C ILE A 45 -4.02 -14.56 -1.14
N GLY A 46 -5.15 -15.25 -1.10
CA GLY A 46 -5.68 -15.86 0.12
C GLY A 46 -4.70 -16.87 0.74
N ALA A 47 -4.10 -17.73 -0.07
CA ALA A 47 -3.08 -18.69 0.36
C ALA A 47 -1.79 -17.99 0.82
N PHE A 48 -1.43 -16.84 0.24
CA PHE A 48 -0.34 -16.00 0.73
C PHE A 48 -0.61 -15.50 2.14
N VAL A 49 -1.79 -14.93 2.40
CA VAL A 49 -2.14 -14.42 3.74
C VAL A 49 -2.28 -15.55 4.76
N ALA A 50 -2.87 -16.68 4.37
CA ALA A 50 -3.08 -17.83 5.26
C ALA A 50 -1.78 -18.40 5.85
N ARG A 51 -0.64 -18.30 5.15
CA ARG A 51 0.68 -18.71 5.69
C ARG A 51 1.09 -17.93 6.94
N TYR A 52 0.52 -16.76 7.16
CA TYR A 52 0.81 -15.88 8.29
C TYR A 52 -0.36 -15.81 9.28
N ALA A 53 -1.38 -16.66 9.17
CA ALA A 53 -2.59 -16.59 9.99
C ALA A 53 -2.31 -16.69 11.50
N ASP A 54 -1.28 -17.43 11.90
CA ASP A 54 -0.86 -17.59 13.31
C ASP A 54 0.02 -16.44 13.82
N CYS A 55 0.36 -15.47 12.97
CA CYS A 55 1.11 -14.28 13.37
C CYS A 55 0.22 -13.32 14.15
N LYS A 56 0.83 -12.67 15.15
CA LYS A 56 0.15 -11.77 16.07
C LYS A 56 1.19 -10.78 16.63
N PRO A 57 1.13 -9.48 16.25
CA PRO A 57 0.17 -8.86 15.33
C PRO A 57 0.30 -9.33 13.86
N LEU A 58 -0.78 -9.17 13.09
CA LEU A 58 -0.85 -9.41 11.64
C LEU A 58 -1.55 -8.24 10.94
N LEU A 59 -0.84 -7.48 10.13
CA LEU A 59 -1.44 -6.37 9.37
C LEU A 59 -1.38 -6.65 7.88
N VAL A 60 -2.45 -6.34 7.16
CA VAL A 60 -2.55 -6.48 5.71
C VAL A 60 -2.88 -5.12 5.08
N ALA A 61 -1.85 -4.46 4.56
CA ALA A 61 -1.96 -3.17 3.89
C ALA A 61 -2.19 -3.39 2.38
N ILE A 62 -3.27 -2.82 1.84
CA ILE A 62 -3.74 -3.12 0.47
C ILE A 62 -3.83 -1.83 -0.36
N ASP A 63 -3.11 -1.76 -1.48
CA ASP A 63 -3.28 -0.70 -2.50
C ASP A 63 -4.44 -1.06 -3.42
N ALA A 64 -5.67 -0.89 -2.91
CA ALA A 64 -6.89 -0.89 -3.69
C ALA A 64 -8.07 -0.36 -2.87
N PRO A 65 -9.13 0.16 -3.53
CA PRO A 65 -10.37 0.53 -2.86
C PRO A 65 -10.99 -0.66 -2.13
N LEU A 66 -11.14 -0.56 -0.80
CA LEU A 66 -11.69 -1.64 0.04
C LEU A 66 -13.14 -1.44 0.46
N CYS A 67 -13.64 -0.21 0.38
CA CYS A 67 -15.05 0.14 0.59
C CYS A 67 -15.46 1.18 -0.45
N VAL A 68 -16.45 0.83 -1.28
CA VAL A 68 -16.89 1.66 -2.41
C VAL A 68 -18.42 1.79 -2.38
N PRO A 69 -18.95 2.68 -1.53
CA PRO A 69 -20.40 2.84 -1.36
C PRO A 69 -21.03 3.61 -2.53
N ASN A 70 -20.28 4.45 -3.22
CA ASN A 70 -20.77 5.35 -4.25
C ASN A 70 -20.90 4.67 -5.63
N VAL A 71 -22.01 4.95 -6.30
CA VAL A 71 -22.24 4.46 -7.67
C VAL A 71 -21.31 5.14 -8.68
N ALA A 72 -21.16 6.47 -8.58
CA ALA A 72 -20.35 7.30 -9.45
C ALA A 72 -19.53 8.33 -8.65
N GLY A 73 -18.67 9.10 -9.34
CA GLY A 73 -17.89 10.16 -8.72
C GLY A 73 -16.72 9.64 -7.86
N ARG A 74 -16.32 10.42 -6.85
CA ARG A 74 -15.26 10.09 -5.89
C ARG A 74 -15.90 9.72 -4.56
N ARG A 75 -15.46 8.63 -3.93
CA ARG A 75 -15.79 8.36 -2.52
C ARG A 75 -15.01 9.31 -1.61
N LEU A 76 -15.36 9.38 -0.33
CA LEU A 76 -14.82 10.38 0.58
C LEU A 76 -13.28 10.32 0.68
N GLY A 77 -12.72 9.11 0.84
CA GLY A 77 -11.27 8.91 0.91
C GLY A 77 -10.51 9.41 -0.32
N ASP A 78 -10.99 9.11 -1.54
CA ASP A 78 -10.33 9.57 -2.77
C ASP A 78 -10.33 11.10 -2.87
N ALA A 79 -11.44 11.73 -2.48
CA ALA A 79 -11.59 13.17 -2.50
C ALA A 79 -10.64 13.86 -1.51
N LEU A 80 -10.55 13.33 -0.28
CA LEU A 80 -9.68 13.87 0.77
C LEU A 80 -8.20 13.67 0.45
N ILE A 81 -7.80 12.49 -0.04
CA ILE A 81 -6.43 12.25 -0.52
C ILE A 81 -6.10 13.18 -1.68
N SER A 82 -6.99 13.31 -2.67
CA SER A 82 -6.76 14.23 -3.78
C SER A 82 -6.60 15.67 -3.31
N LYS A 83 -7.41 16.12 -2.35
CA LYS A 83 -7.29 17.46 -1.75
C LYS A 83 -5.92 17.66 -1.09
N ALA A 84 -5.44 16.68 -0.33
CA ALA A 84 -4.18 16.79 0.40
C ALA A 84 -2.93 16.63 -0.51
N PHE A 85 -2.98 15.74 -1.48
CA PHE A 85 -1.79 15.27 -2.20
C PHE A 85 -1.75 15.63 -3.70
N ALA A 86 -2.78 16.25 -4.29
CA ALA A 86 -2.76 16.63 -5.71
C ALA A 86 -1.61 17.59 -6.06
N ARG A 87 -1.27 18.53 -5.17
CA ARG A 87 -0.12 19.43 -5.35
C ARG A 87 1.23 18.71 -5.36
N HIS A 88 1.26 17.49 -4.82
CA HIS A 88 2.42 16.60 -4.85
C HIS A 88 2.34 15.60 -6.02
N GLY A 89 1.31 15.65 -6.86
CA GLY A 89 1.14 14.68 -7.95
C GLY A 89 0.69 13.29 -7.49
N ALA A 90 0.23 13.16 -6.25
CA ALA A 90 -0.32 11.93 -5.66
C ALA A 90 -1.83 12.09 -5.39
N GLY A 91 -2.59 12.55 -6.39
CA GLY A 91 -4.05 12.53 -6.31
C GLY A 91 -4.60 11.12 -6.57
N ALA A 92 -5.57 10.69 -5.76
CA ALA A 92 -6.19 9.38 -5.93
C ALA A 92 -7.08 9.33 -7.19
N HIS A 93 -7.06 8.20 -7.88
CA HIS A 93 -8.04 7.93 -8.93
C HIS A 93 -9.40 7.65 -8.30
N PRO A 94 -10.51 8.22 -8.83
CA PRO A 94 -11.84 7.98 -8.28
C PRO A 94 -12.19 6.48 -8.31
N ALA A 95 -12.52 5.92 -7.16
CA ALA A 95 -13.14 4.62 -7.03
C ALA A 95 -14.67 4.78 -6.91
N ASN A 96 -15.39 4.06 -7.75
CA ASN A 96 -16.86 4.00 -7.72
C ASN A 96 -17.33 2.70 -8.40
N ARG A 97 -18.58 2.30 -8.13
CA ARG A 97 -19.14 1.04 -8.64
C ARG A 97 -19.25 1.03 -10.17
N MET A 98 -19.52 2.15 -10.83
CA MET A 98 -19.54 2.23 -12.30
C MET A 98 -18.17 1.98 -12.94
N LEU A 99 -17.08 2.41 -12.31
CA LEU A 99 -15.73 2.22 -12.82
C LEU A 99 -15.21 0.81 -12.52
N LEU A 100 -15.30 0.39 -11.25
CA LEU A 100 -14.77 -0.89 -10.80
C LEU A 100 -15.64 -2.07 -11.27
N GLY A 101 -16.95 -1.87 -11.40
CA GLY A 101 -17.88 -2.89 -11.88
C GLY A 101 -17.69 -3.29 -13.36
N LYS A 102 -16.86 -2.55 -14.12
CA LYS A 102 -16.44 -2.95 -15.48
C LYS A 102 -15.53 -4.17 -15.47
N TYR A 103 -14.96 -4.52 -14.32
CA TYR A 103 -14.10 -5.67 -14.12
C TYR A 103 -14.85 -6.80 -13.43
N ASN A 104 -14.34 -8.03 -13.59
CA ASN A 104 -14.72 -9.20 -12.82
C ASN A 104 -16.25 -9.46 -12.73
N GLY A 105 -17.02 -9.12 -13.78
CA GLY A 105 -18.46 -9.29 -13.78
C GLY A 105 -19.21 -8.47 -12.71
N GLY A 106 -18.70 -7.30 -12.33
CA GLY A 106 -19.31 -6.45 -11.30
C GLY A 106 -18.78 -6.69 -9.89
N ILE A 107 -17.94 -7.71 -9.69
CA ILE A 107 -17.34 -8.02 -8.38
C ILE A 107 -16.18 -7.06 -8.12
N LEU A 108 -16.31 -6.26 -7.05
CA LEU A 108 -15.26 -5.39 -6.56
C LEU A 108 -14.22 -6.22 -5.82
N ARG A 109 -13.04 -6.36 -6.42
CA ARG A 109 -11.98 -7.27 -5.95
C ARG A 109 -11.50 -6.96 -4.53
N GLY A 110 -11.44 -5.68 -4.13
CA GLY A 110 -11.07 -5.28 -2.77
C GLY A 110 -12.09 -5.72 -1.71
N GLU A 111 -13.39 -5.52 -1.97
CA GLU A 111 -14.48 -5.98 -1.09
C GLU A 111 -14.50 -7.52 -1.00
N ALA A 112 -14.29 -8.22 -2.13
CA ALA A 112 -14.21 -9.68 -2.16
C ALA A 112 -12.99 -10.22 -1.38
N LEU A 113 -11.82 -9.59 -1.50
CA LEU A 113 -10.63 -9.96 -0.74
C LEU A 113 -10.88 -9.79 0.76
N LEU A 114 -11.49 -8.68 1.20
CA LEU A 114 -11.84 -8.50 2.61
C LEU A 114 -12.72 -9.62 3.16
N ALA A 115 -13.69 -10.10 2.39
CA ALA A 115 -14.52 -11.23 2.81
C ALA A 115 -13.69 -12.52 3.01
N GLN A 116 -12.70 -12.77 2.15
CA GLN A 116 -11.76 -13.89 2.33
C GLN A 116 -10.88 -13.70 3.58
N LEU A 117 -10.38 -12.49 3.83
CA LEU A 117 -9.55 -12.19 5.00
C LEU A 117 -10.35 -12.30 6.31
N ALA A 118 -11.62 -11.92 6.31
CA ALA A 118 -12.51 -12.07 7.45
C ALA A 118 -12.65 -13.55 7.88
N ALA A 119 -12.68 -14.48 6.91
CA ALA A 119 -12.69 -15.92 7.20
C ALA A 119 -11.40 -16.42 7.88
N LEU A 120 -10.30 -15.67 7.79
CA LEU A 120 -9.05 -15.91 8.52
C LEU A 120 -9.00 -15.18 9.88
N GLY A 121 -10.09 -14.51 10.29
CA GLY A 121 -10.16 -13.71 11.50
C GLY A 121 -9.38 -12.39 11.43
N ILE A 122 -9.16 -11.86 10.22
CA ILE A 122 -8.52 -10.56 10.00
C ILE A 122 -9.62 -9.50 9.89
N GLN A 123 -9.62 -8.53 10.79
CA GLN A 123 -10.64 -7.49 10.86
C GLN A 123 -10.40 -6.41 9.79
N HIS A 124 -11.46 -5.98 9.10
CA HIS A 124 -11.39 -4.76 8.29
C HIS A 124 -11.46 -3.53 9.21
N THR A 125 -10.31 -2.91 9.49
CA THR A 125 -10.24 -1.66 10.26
C THR A 125 -8.92 -0.95 9.99
N PRO A 126 -8.93 0.37 9.72
CA PRO A 126 -7.72 1.17 9.73
C PRO A 126 -7.36 1.67 11.13
N TYR A 127 -8.25 1.56 12.11
CA TYR A 127 -8.04 2.14 13.43
C TYR A 127 -7.27 1.17 14.31
N LEU A 128 -6.04 1.56 14.65
CA LEU A 128 -5.16 0.84 15.56
C LEU A 128 -4.28 1.83 16.35
N GLU A 129 -3.86 1.39 17.53
CA GLU A 129 -2.86 2.09 18.34
C GLU A 129 -1.44 1.60 18.02
N PRO A 130 -0.41 2.44 18.21
CA PRO A 130 0.98 2.01 18.06
C PRO A 130 1.28 0.76 18.89
N GLY A 131 1.93 -0.24 18.28
CA GLY A 131 2.31 -1.47 18.99
C GLY A 131 1.14 -2.42 19.28
N GLN A 132 -0.09 -2.12 18.85
CA GLN A 132 -1.26 -2.90 19.22
C GLN A 132 -1.20 -4.34 18.73
N ASP A 133 -1.59 -5.27 19.59
CA ASP A 133 -1.68 -6.68 19.25
C ASP A 133 -2.97 -7.00 18.44
N VAL A 134 -2.97 -6.63 17.16
CA VAL A 134 -4.15 -6.66 16.27
C VAL A 134 -3.93 -7.52 15.02
N ARG A 135 -5.03 -8.07 14.49
CA ARG A 135 -5.08 -8.76 13.19
C ARG A 135 -6.03 -7.98 12.27
N CYS A 136 -5.51 -7.10 11.40
CA CYS A 136 -6.34 -6.23 10.60
C CYS A 136 -5.89 -6.07 9.13
N ALA A 137 -6.83 -5.66 8.29
CA ALA A 137 -6.61 -5.28 6.91
C ALA A 137 -7.15 -3.86 6.67
N PHE A 138 -6.42 -3.07 5.88
CA PHE A 138 -6.80 -1.70 5.57
C PHE A 138 -6.23 -1.19 4.25
N GLU A 139 -6.88 -0.15 3.73
CA GLU A 139 -6.52 0.49 2.47
C GLU A 139 -5.36 1.47 2.65
N VAL A 140 -4.36 1.37 1.77
CA VAL A 140 -3.21 2.29 1.70
C VAL A 140 -3.06 2.86 0.29
N TYR A 141 -2.27 3.92 0.17
CA TYR A 141 -1.96 4.52 -1.14
C TYR A 141 -0.46 4.84 -1.28
N PRO A 142 0.32 3.97 -1.96
CA PRO A 142 1.77 4.06 -2.05
C PRO A 142 2.29 5.42 -2.53
N HIS A 143 1.66 6.04 -3.54
CA HIS A 143 2.11 7.34 -4.03
C HIS A 143 2.05 8.45 -2.98
N ALA A 144 1.01 8.49 -2.13
CA ALA A 144 0.93 9.45 -1.02
C ALA A 144 1.88 9.07 0.12
N ALA A 145 2.04 7.77 0.38
CA ALA A 145 3.00 7.28 1.37
C ALA A 145 4.43 7.70 1.04
N MET A 146 4.87 7.57 -0.22
CA MET A 146 6.21 8.00 -0.66
C MET A 146 6.46 9.49 -0.39
N VAL A 147 5.45 10.34 -0.64
CA VAL A 147 5.57 11.79 -0.39
C VAL A 147 5.91 12.08 1.07
N GLY A 148 5.21 11.42 2.01
CA GLY A 148 5.49 11.60 3.44
C GLY A 148 6.77 10.90 3.90
N LEU A 149 6.92 9.61 3.60
CA LEU A 149 8.03 8.77 4.07
C LEU A 149 9.38 9.29 3.58
N PHE A 150 9.45 9.69 2.31
CA PHE A 150 10.69 10.14 1.68
C PHE A 150 10.79 11.67 1.55
N ARG A 151 9.84 12.40 2.14
CA ARG A 151 9.77 13.88 2.13
C ARG A 151 9.87 14.47 0.71
N LEU A 152 9.17 13.86 -0.24
CA LEU A 152 9.25 14.25 -1.65
C LEU A 152 8.41 15.49 -1.93
N ALA A 153 8.95 16.44 -2.70
CA ALA A 153 8.17 17.55 -3.21
C ALA A 153 7.04 17.07 -4.16
N ARG A 154 7.31 16.02 -4.93
CA ARG A 154 6.38 15.40 -5.88
C ARG A 154 6.53 13.86 -5.87
N ALA A 155 5.43 13.16 -6.10
CA ALA A 155 5.40 11.71 -6.22
C ALA A 155 6.22 11.23 -7.43
N LEU A 156 6.86 10.08 -7.26
CA LEU A 156 7.69 9.47 -8.29
C LEU A 156 6.82 8.99 -9.47
N ARG A 157 7.21 9.38 -10.69
CA ARG A 157 6.50 9.03 -11.94
C ARG A 157 7.06 7.73 -12.55
N TYR A 158 7.12 6.64 -11.78
CA TYR A 158 7.64 5.35 -12.26
C TYR A 158 6.58 4.47 -12.96
N LYS A 159 5.29 4.67 -12.67
CA LYS A 159 4.20 3.92 -13.32
C LYS A 159 4.04 4.37 -14.77
N ARG A 160 4.00 3.40 -15.69
CA ARG A 160 3.86 3.69 -17.13
C ARG A 160 2.54 4.41 -17.41
N LYS A 161 2.61 5.59 -18.03
CA LYS A 161 1.44 6.42 -18.39
C LYS A 161 1.61 6.97 -19.81
N ARG A 162 0.49 7.16 -20.53
CA ARG A 162 0.50 7.80 -21.85
C ARG A 162 1.15 9.19 -21.74
N GLY A 163 2.13 9.46 -22.59
CA GLY A 163 2.84 10.76 -22.61
C GLY A 163 3.95 10.91 -21.57
N LEU A 164 4.26 9.88 -20.76
CA LEU A 164 5.46 9.87 -19.93
C LEU A 164 6.65 9.36 -20.75
N PRO A 165 7.72 10.14 -20.95
CA PRO A 165 8.93 9.68 -21.62
C PRO A 165 9.59 8.52 -20.86
N ARG A 166 10.10 7.53 -21.59
CA ARG A 166 10.74 6.34 -21.00
C ARG A 166 11.93 6.70 -20.10
N ALA A 167 12.76 7.66 -20.52
CA ALA A 167 13.90 8.10 -19.72
C ALA A 167 13.46 8.73 -18.37
N GLU A 168 12.35 9.49 -18.37
CA GLU A 168 11.78 10.06 -17.14
C GLU A 168 11.25 8.95 -16.21
N GLN A 169 10.58 7.95 -16.79
CA GLN A 169 10.11 6.78 -16.06
C GLN A 169 11.25 6.00 -15.42
N GLU A 170 12.30 5.71 -16.18
CA GLU A 170 13.48 4.96 -15.70
C GLU A 170 14.21 5.74 -14.60
N THR A 171 14.33 7.07 -14.74
CA THR A 171 14.89 7.94 -13.69
C THR A 171 14.07 7.84 -12.39
N ALA A 172 12.75 7.96 -12.49
CA ALA A 172 11.87 7.86 -11.33
C ALA A 172 11.92 6.46 -10.68
N TRP A 173 12.11 5.41 -11.49
CA TRP A 173 12.27 4.04 -11.00
C TRP A 173 13.57 3.82 -10.23
N GLN A 174 14.69 4.39 -10.71
CA GLN A 174 15.96 4.34 -9.99
C GLN A 174 15.88 5.14 -8.69
N ALA A 175 15.27 6.32 -8.71
CA ALA A 175 15.01 7.11 -7.51
C ALA A 175 14.17 6.32 -6.48
N TYR A 176 13.16 5.57 -6.93
CA TYR A 176 12.37 4.71 -6.05
C TYR A 176 13.25 3.66 -5.35
N GLY A 177 14.13 2.97 -6.09
CA GLY A 177 15.09 2.04 -5.50
C GLY A 177 16.03 2.70 -4.48
N GLN A 178 16.49 3.93 -4.75
CA GLN A 178 17.31 4.70 -3.83
C GLN A 178 16.58 5.07 -2.53
N HIS A 179 15.31 5.47 -2.62
CA HIS A 179 14.49 5.77 -1.45
C HIS A 179 14.18 4.53 -0.61
N LEU A 180 13.92 3.39 -1.25
CA LEU A 180 13.77 2.12 -0.54
C LEU A 180 15.06 1.73 0.20
N ARG A 181 16.24 2.03 -0.36
CA ARG A 181 17.53 1.80 0.33
C ARG A 181 17.64 2.60 1.64
N GLN A 182 17.08 3.80 1.68
CA GLN A 182 17.12 4.67 2.87
C GLN A 182 16.32 4.09 4.06
N LEU A 183 15.43 3.11 3.82
CA LEU A 183 14.68 2.44 4.88
C LEU A 183 15.57 1.67 5.85
N ALA A 184 16.81 1.33 5.48
CA ALA A 184 17.79 0.74 6.39
C ALA A 184 18.11 1.64 7.60
N ALA A 185 17.95 2.97 7.44
CA ALA A 185 18.15 3.97 8.49
C ALA A 185 16.83 4.53 9.06
N ALA A 186 15.68 4.03 8.58
CA ALA A 186 14.37 4.45 9.09
C ALA A 186 14.06 3.80 10.44
N ILE A 187 12.95 4.21 11.06
CA ILE A 187 12.40 3.58 12.25
C ILE A 187 10.99 3.11 11.91
N PRO A 188 10.69 1.81 11.98
CA PRO A 188 11.64 0.70 12.12
C PRO A 188 12.52 0.54 10.86
N PRO A 189 13.78 0.10 11.01
CA PRO A 189 14.69 -0.11 9.89
C PRO A 189 14.29 -1.34 9.09
N LEU A 190 14.45 -1.26 7.76
CA LEU A 190 14.24 -2.36 6.83
C LEU A 190 15.42 -2.45 5.86
N ASP A 191 16.20 -3.52 5.99
CA ASP A 191 17.26 -3.85 5.05
C ASP A 191 16.69 -4.63 3.85
N LEU A 192 17.03 -4.19 2.64
CA LEU A 192 16.55 -4.78 1.40
C LEU A 192 17.71 -5.27 0.53
N PRO A 193 17.57 -6.41 -0.16
CA PRO A 193 18.60 -6.91 -1.05
C PRO A 193 18.77 -5.98 -2.24
N GLU A 194 20.02 -5.72 -2.63
CA GLU A 194 20.35 -4.81 -3.72
C GLU A 194 19.74 -5.23 -5.06
N ALA A 195 19.57 -6.54 -5.28
CA ALA A 195 18.87 -7.09 -6.44
C ALA A 195 17.42 -6.58 -6.58
N LEU A 196 16.74 -6.27 -5.46
CA LEU A 196 15.39 -5.68 -5.49
C LEU A 196 15.44 -4.18 -5.79
N LEU A 197 16.53 -3.49 -5.42
CA LEU A 197 16.68 -2.03 -5.52
C LEU A 197 17.21 -1.56 -6.88
N GLN A 198 18.08 -2.35 -7.52
CA GLN A 198 18.72 -2.02 -8.81
C GLN A 198 18.14 -2.75 -10.03
N VAL A 199 17.09 -3.55 -9.86
CA VAL A 199 16.45 -4.23 -11.01
C VAL A 199 15.90 -3.24 -12.04
N PRO A 200 16.03 -3.49 -13.36
CA PRO A 200 15.38 -2.67 -14.39
C PRO A 200 13.86 -2.66 -14.26
N TRP A 201 13.21 -1.56 -14.65
CA TRP A 201 11.76 -1.47 -14.60
C TRP A 201 11.10 -2.48 -15.54
N ARG A 202 10.21 -3.30 -15.00
CA ARG A 202 9.13 -3.96 -15.74
C ARG A 202 7.92 -4.02 -14.80
N LYS A 203 6.74 -4.29 -15.38
CA LYS A 203 5.48 -4.23 -14.63
C LYS A 203 5.47 -5.18 -13.42
N ALA A 204 6.08 -6.36 -13.56
CA ALA A 204 6.17 -7.35 -12.49
C ALA A 204 6.99 -6.84 -11.29
N GLU A 205 8.13 -6.24 -11.55
CA GLU A 205 9.01 -5.64 -10.54
C GLU A 205 8.33 -4.43 -9.90
N GLU A 206 7.57 -3.64 -10.66
CA GLU A 206 6.74 -2.55 -10.14
C GLU A 206 5.73 -3.06 -9.11
N ASP A 207 4.90 -4.04 -9.48
CA ASP A 207 3.89 -4.62 -8.58
C ASP A 207 4.54 -5.22 -7.32
N GLN A 208 5.69 -5.88 -7.46
CA GLN A 208 6.44 -6.44 -6.34
C GLN A 208 6.98 -5.36 -5.39
N ARG A 209 7.56 -4.28 -5.92
CA ARG A 209 8.05 -3.16 -5.09
C ARG A 209 6.92 -2.40 -4.43
N ASP A 210 5.80 -2.19 -5.13
CA ASP A 210 4.64 -1.51 -4.56
C ASP A 210 3.98 -2.34 -3.46
N ALA A 211 3.90 -3.67 -3.62
CA ALA A 211 3.49 -4.56 -2.55
C ALA A 211 4.45 -4.54 -1.36
N LEU A 212 5.77 -4.50 -1.58
CA LEU A 212 6.74 -4.32 -0.51
C LEU A 212 6.54 -2.99 0.23
N LEU A 213 6.33 -1.90 -0.50
CA LEU A 213 6.04 -0.62 0.12
C LEU A 213 4.73 -0.66 0.91
N CYS A 214 3.69 -1.33 0.41
CA CYS A 214 2.46 -1.57 1.18
C CYS A 214 2.75 -2.28 2.51
N ALA A 215 3.56 -3.34 2.48
CA ALA A 215 3.94 -4.07 3.70
C ALA A 215 4.68 -3.15 4.68
N TYR A 216 5.59 -2.32 4.18
CA TYR A 216 6.31 -1.34 5.00
C TYR A 216 5.39 -0.22 5.53
N ILE A 217 4.41 0.23 4.75
CA ILE A 217 3.37 1.17 5.23
C ILE A 217 2.62 0.55 6.40
N GLY A 218 2.24 -0.73 6.30
CA GLY A 218 1.56 -1.42 7.39
C GLY A 218 2.41 -1.50 8.65
N LEU A 219 3.69 -1.85 8.52
CA LEU A 219 4.65 -1.84 9.61
C LEU A 219 4.85 -0.43 10.22
N HIS A 220 5.09 0.58 9.38
CA HIS A 220 5.32 1.95 9.83
C HIS A 220 4.05 2.55 10.47
N TYR A 221 2.87 2.13 10.02
CA TYR A 221 1.61 2.54 10.64
C TYR A 221 1.42 1.87 12.00
N TRP A 222 1.69 0.58 12.13
CA TRP A 222 1.70 -0.08 13.42
C TRP A 222 2.71 0.52 14.39
N TRP A 223 3.86 0.98 13.90
CA TRP A 223 4.92 1.52 14.75
C TRP A 223 4.64 2.95 15.23
N HIS A 224 4.18 3.83 14.33
CA HIS A 224 4.01 5.26 14.63
C HIS A 224 2.57 5.68 14.82
N GLY A 225 1.61 4.87 14.36
CA GLY A 225 0.19 5.14 14.41
C GLY A 225 -0.16 6.55 13.94
N ALA A 226 -1.06 7.17 14.71
CA ALA A 226 -1.47 8.54 14.53
C ALA A 226 -0.43 9.55 15.02
N ALA A 227 0.88 9.25 15.10
CA ALA A 227 1.94 10.27 15.14
C ALA A 227 2.43 10.66 13.72
N PHE A 228 2.24 9.77 12.75
CA PHE A 228 2.65 10.00 11.36
C PHE A 228 1.51 9.82 10.35
N TRP A 229 0.57 8.92 10.62
CA TRP A 229 -0.48 8.53 9.66
C TRP A 229 -1.82 9.16 9.97
N GLN A 230 -2.68 9.21 8.97
CA GLN A 230 -4.07 9.65 9.06
C GLN A 230 -4.97 8.77 8.20
N VAL A 231 -6.16 8.49 8.71
CA VAL A 231 -7.26 7.92 7.94
C VAL A 231 -7.98 9.07 7.24
N TYR A 232 -7.91 9.10 5.91
CA TYR A 232 -8.63 10.08 5.10
C TYR A 232 -9.96 9.44 4.67
N GLY A 233 -11.05 9.80 5.33
CA GLY A 233 -12.40 9.27 5.10
C GLY A 233 -12.94 8.51 6.30
N THR A 234 -13.92 7.64 6.07
CA THR A 234 -14.47 6.74 7.11
C THR A 234 -14.62 5.32 6.56
N LEU A 235 -14.78 4.35 7.46
CA LEU A 235 -14.97 2.95 7.08
C LEU A 235 -16.20 2.76 6.17
N GLU A 236 -17.26 3.53 6.41
CA GLU A 236 -18.55 3.47 5.71
C GLU A 236 -18.52 4.25 4.39
N SER A 237 -17.83 5.39 4.34
CA SER A 237 -17.81 6.29 3.18
C SER A 237 -16.63 6.03 2.23
N GLY A 238 -15.81 5.03 2.54
CA GLY A 238 -14.52 4.78 1.91
C GLY A 238 -13.42 5.68 2.49
N TYR A 239 -12.25 5.09 2.74
CA TYR A 239 -11.09 5.75 3.33
C TYR A 239 -9.79 5.34 2.65
N ILE A 240 -8.71 6.07 2.94
CA ILE A 240 -7.33 5.69 2.60
C ILE A 240 -6.44 6.05 3.79
N VAL A 241 -5.57 5.13 4.22
CA VAL A 241 -4.49 5.45 5.17
C VAL A 241 -3.31 6.06 4.41
N ALA A 242 -2.93 7.28 4.77
CA ALA A 242 -1.79 7.99 4.18
C ALA A 242 -1.11 8.88 5.23
N PRO A 243 0.11 9.40 4.95
CA PRO A 243 0.81 10.25 5.90
C PRO A 243 0.03 11.53 6.21
N ARG A 244 0.26 12.08 7.38
CA ARG A 244 -0.07 13.47 7.64
C ARG A 244 0.97 14.36 7.01
N LEU A 245 0.47 15.34 6.28
CA LEU A 245 1.30 16.40 5.76
C LEU A 245 1.34 17.54 6.77
N THR A 246 2.18 17.42 7.80
CA THR A 246 2.52 18.57 8.66
C THR A 246 3.59 19.39 7.94
N PHE A 247 3.17 20.27 7.03
CA PHE A 247 4.08 21.30 6.54
C PHE A 247 4.19 22.35 7.65
N SER A 248 5.38 22.56 8.21
CA SER A 248 5.63 23.87 8.80
C SER A 248 5.66 24.86 7.63
N ASP A 249 4.78 25.86 7.69
CA ASP A 249 4.80 27.01 6.78
C ASP A 249 6.04 27.88 7.06
N SER A 250 7.24 27.34 6.80
CA SER A 250 8.50 28.04 7.00
C SER A 250 9.46 27.78 5.84
N ALA A 251 8.97 28.08 4.63
CA ALA A 251 9.78 28.47 3.46
C ALA A 251 8.82 28.92 2.34
N ARG A 252 8.33 30.15 2.43
CA ARG A 252 7.97 30.95 1.27
C ARG A 252 9.05 31.99 1.06
#